data_AF-A0A433I7Y1-F1
#
_entry.id   AF-A0A433I7Y1-F1
#
_cell.length_a   1.000
_cell.length_b   1.000
_cell.length_c   1.000
_cell.angle_alpha   90.00
_cell.angle_beta   90.00
_cell.angle_gamma   90.00
#
_symmetry.space_group_name_H-M   'P 1'
#
loop_
_entity.id
_entity.type
_entity.pdbx_description
1 polymer ?
#
loop_
_entity_poly.entity_id
_entity_poly.type
_entity_poly.pdbx_seq_one_letter_code
_entity_poly.pdbx_strand_id
1 'polypeptide(L)'
;MSVRLALLLPLLSLALALPARAGNGWSTVAYPLSGPPQAIGSYASGCIAGAIALPLIGDGYQVMRPSRNRSYGHPELIAFVTRLGHQAAARGQRLLIGDLGQPRGGPMPNGHRSHQIGLDVDVWFLEQPAGQVLSRQETEQIDMPSMVIATEGILNPTRWSPRYRDALKQAALSPEVDRIFVNPIIKQALCHSETDRSWLNKVRPWWGHDAHFHIRLSCPPDSTQCKPQKPFPPDDGCDAALADWAWQTQQAALSPKPYKNPEPPSADALPTACSTVLYSPSAQGFAQP
;
A
#
# COMPACT_ATOMS: atom_id res chain seq x y z
N MET A 1 36.11 -65.26 31.97
CA MET A 1 35.89 -64.99 30.53
C MET A 1 34.40 -64.85 30.28
N SER A 2 33.94 -63.66 29.88
CA SER A 2 32.73 -63.40 29.05
C SER A 2 32.42 -61.90 29.11
N VAL A 3 33.03 -61.14 28.21
CA VAL A 3 32.71 -59.72 27.97
C VAL A 3 31.45 -59.70 27.09
N ARG A 4 30.35 -59.12 27.59
CA ARG A 4 29.14 -58.89 26.79
C ARG A 4 29.20 -57.46 26.22
N LEU A 5 29.35 -57.36 24.90
CA LEU A 5 29.35 -56.11 24.16
C LEU A 5 27.89 -55.70 23.89
N ALA A 6 27.44 -54.62 24.52
CA ALA A 6 26.12 -54.04 24.26
C ALA A 6 26.22 -53.08 23.07
N LEU A 7 25.65 -53.46 21.92
CA LEU A 7 25.48 -52.55 20.77
C LEU A 7 24.32 -51.60 21.05
N LEU A 8 24.63 -50.31 21.20
CA LEU A 8 23.65 -49.22 21.17
C LEU A 8 23.36 -48.86 19.70
N LEU A 9 22.15 -49.16 19.21
CA LEU A 9 21.66 -48.63 17.94
C LEU A 9 21.28 -47.15 18.11
N PRO A 10 21.76 -46.23 17.26
CA PRO A 10 21.30 -44.85 17.28
C PRO A 10 19.92 -44.77 16.61
N LEU A 11 18.91 -44.32 17.36
CA LEU A 11 17.62 -43.92 16.78
C LEU A 11 17.82 -42.66 15.95
N LEU A 12 17.89 -42.83 14.63
CA LEU A 12 17.88 -41.73 13.68
C LEU A 12 16.47 -41.11 13.66
N SER A 13 16.31 -40.00 14.38
CA SER A 13 15.07 -39.23 14.40
C SER A 13 14.92 -38.49 13.07
N LEU A 14 14.19 -39.10 12.14
CA LEU A 14 13.85 -38.46 10.86
C LEU A 14 12.79 -37.39 11.12
N ALA A 15 13.24 -36.16 11.37
CA ALA A 15 12.36 -35.00 11.42
C ALA A 15 11.79 -34.76 10.01
N LEU A 16 10.55 -35.20 9.79
CA LEU A 16 9.76 -34.83 8.62
C LEU A 16 9.51 -33.32 8.69
N ALA A 17 10.38 -32.54 8.04
CA ALA A 17 10.11 -31.15 7.75
C ALA A 17 8.90 -31.11 6.81
N LEU A 18 7.74 -30.78 7.36
CA LEU A 18 6.57 -30.43 6.55
C LEU A 18 6.98 -29.26 5.64
N PRO A 19 6.66 -29.31 4.33
CA PRO A 19 6.93 -28.17 3.48
C PRO A 19 6.11 -27.01 4.03
N ALA A 20 6.80 -25.94 4.44
CA ALA A 20 6.16 -24.68 4.77
C ALA A 20 5.33 -24.27 3.56
N ARG A 21 4.01 -24.42 3.64
CA ARG A 21 3.12 -23.74 2.70
C ARG A 21 3.41 -22.26 2.87
N ALA A 22 3.98 -21.65 1.84
CA ALA A 22 4.22 -20.21 1.72
C ALA A 22 2.90 -19.42 1.63
N GLY A 23 1.95 -19.68 2.52
CA GLY A 23 0.87 -18.76 2.87
C GLY A 23 1.41 -17.95 4.05
N ASN A 24 1.77 -16.70 3.81
CA ASN A 24 2.34 -15.86 4.85
C ASN A 24 1.34 -15.77 6.03
N GLY A 25 1.80 -16.01 7.27
CA GLY A 25 0.89 -15.97 8.43
C GLY A 25 0.20 -14.61 8.60
N TRP A 26 0.74 -13.57 7.98
CA TRP A 26 0.21 -12.20 8.00
C TRP A 26 -1.23 -12.10 7.49
N SER A 27 -1.58 -12.82 6.43
CA SER A 27 -2.94 -12.76 5.82
C SER A 27 -4.00 -13.53 6.59
N THR A 28 -3.60 -14.40 7.52
CA THR A 28 -4.55 -15.20 8.33
C THR A 28 -4.92 -14.50 9.64
N VAL A 29 -4.19 -13.45 10.01
CA VAL A 29 -4.48 -12.66 11.20
C VAL A 29 -5.62 -11.68 10.92
N ALA A 30 -6.71 -11.83 11.66
CA ALA A 30 -7.91 -11.01 11.46
C ALA A 30 -7.84 -9.64 12.17
N TYR A 31 -7.04 -9.50 13.23
CA TYR A 31 -7.08 -8.34 14.13
C TYR A 31 -5.69 -7.79 14.46
N PRO A 32 -5.59 -6.47 14.73
CA PRO A 32 -4.33 -5.86 15.13
C PRO A 32 -3.77 -6.44 16.43
N LEU A 33 -2.46 -6.34 16.59
CA LEU A 33 -1.83 -6.53 17.89
C LEU A 33 -2.06 -5.28 18.74
N SER A 34 -2.73 -5.42 19.88
CA SER A 34 -2.94 -4.32 20.83
C SER A 34 -1.62 -3.80 21.39
N GLY A 35 -1.59 -2.51 21.72
CA GLY A 35 -0.43 -1.84 22.31
C GLY A 35 -0.13 -0.50 21.63
N PRO A 36 0.99 0.14 21.98
CA PRO A 36 1.44 1.36 21.33
C PRO A 36 1.65 1.15 19.83
N PRO A 37 1.25 2.12 18.97
CA PRO A 37 1.46 2.03 17.54
C PRO A 37 2.95 2.08 17.23
N GLN A 38 3.44 1.12 16.43
CA GLN A 38 4.85 1.05 16.04
C GLN A 38 4.98 0.54 14.60
N ALA A 39 5.43 1.41 13.70
CA ALA A 39 5.88 1.03 12.37
C ALA A 39 7.29 0.43 12.47
N ILE A 40 7.47 -0.81 12.01
CA ILE A 40 8.71 -1.58 12.22
C ILE A 40 9.26 -2.01 10.86
N GLY A 41 10.51 -1.63 10.57
CA GLY A 41 11.18 -1.98 9.32
C GLY A 41 10.94 -0.97 8.20
N SER A 42 11.03 -1.44 6.97
CA SER A 42 10.83 -0.62 5.76
C SER A 42 9.45 -0.89 5.15
N TYR A 43 8.97 0.03 4.32
CA TYR A 43 7.63 -0.04 3.71
C TYR A 43 7.30 -1.36 2.99
N ALA A 44 8.31 -2.07 2.47
CA ALA A 44 8.19 -3.34 1.76
C ALA A 44 8.92 -4.52 2.44
N SER A 45 9.38 -4.33 3.68
CA SER A 45 9.92 -5.40 4.53
C SER A 45 9.79 -4.94 5.98
N GLY A 46 8.63 -5.24 6.57
CA GLY A 46 8.28 -4.74 7.89
C GLY A 46 6.93 -5.25 8.39
N CYS A 47 6.47 -4.66 9.49
CA CYS A 47 5.19 -4.95 10.12
C CYS A 47 4.72 -3.73 10.93
N ILE A 48 3.51 -3.82 11.49
CA ILE A 48 2.98 -2.80 12.42
C ILE A 48 2.34 -3.45 13.64
N ALA A 49 2.68 -2.94 14.84
CA ALA A 49 1.93 -3.17 16.08
C ALA A 49 1.03 -1.96 16.37
N GLY A 50 -0.05 -2.15 17.14
CA GLY A 50 -0.95 -1.07 17.53
C GLY A 50 -1.67 -0.39 16.36
N ALA A 51 -1.82 -1.09 15.22
CA ALA A 51 -2.57 -0.57 14.09
C ALA A 51 -4.05 -0.39 14.45
N ILE A 52 -4.68 0.63 13.87
CA ILE A 52 -6.11 0.87 14.01
C ILE A 52 -6.80 0.78 12.65
N ALA A 53 -8.09 0.46 12.67
CA ALA A 53 -8.90 0.38 11.46
C ALA A 53 -9.35 1.78 11.01
N LEU A 54 -9.31 2.02 9.70
CA LEU A 54 -10.04 3.12 9.07
C LEU A 54 -11.54 2.76 9.06
N PRO A 55 -12.45 3.64 9.52
CA PRO A 55 -13.88 3.43 9.34
C PRO A 55 -14.21 3.23 7.86
N LEU A 56 -15.05 2.24 7.53
CA LEU A 56 -15.33 1.89 6.13
C LEU A 56 -16.00 3.03 5.35
N ILE A 57 -16.70 3.92 6.05
CA ILE A 57 -17.33 5.11 5.52
C ILE A 57 -16.94 6.25 6.46
N GLY A 58 -16.40 7.32 5.89
CA GLY A 58 -16.20 8.58 6.60
C GLY A 58 -16.76 9.75 5.83
N ASP A 59 -16.52 10.94 6.34
CA ASP A 59 -16.88 12.19 5.67
C ASP A 59 -15.93 12.41 4.49
N GLY A 60 -16.47 12.36 3.27
CA GLY A 60 -15.70 12.52 2.02
C GLY A 60 -14.79 11.36 1.63
N TYR A 61 -14.92 10.17 2.24
CA TYR A 61 -14.23 8.98 1.75
C TYR A 61 -15.02 7.67 1.99
N GLN A 62 -14.70 6.63 1.23
CA GLN A 62 -15.23 5.29 1.42
C GLN A 62 -14.20 4.21 1.05
N VAL A 63 -14.11 3.16 1.86
CA VAL A 63 -13.17 2.05 1.68
C VAL A 63 -13.69 1.08 0.62
N MET A 64 -12.81 0.70 -0.30
CA MET A 64 -13.04 -0.23 -1.39
C MET A 64 -12.48 -1.61 -1.05
N ARG A 65 -13.12 -2.65 -1.59
CA ARG A 65 -12.74 -4.05 -1.36
C ARG A 65 -12.55 -4.42 0.13
N PRO A 66 -13.44 -4.00 1.06
CA PRO A 66 -13.24 -4.24 2.50
C PRO A 66 -13.15 -5.74 2.87
N SER A 67 -13.67 -6.65 2.03
CA SER A 67 -13.49 -8.11 2.19
C SER A 67 -12.02 -8.55 2.25
N ARG A 68 -11.08 -7.75 1.73
CA ARG A 68 -9.64 -8.05 1.77
C ARG A 68 -9.00 -7.91 3.15
N ASN A 69 -9.70 -7.27 4.10
CA ASN A 69 -9.19 -6.98 5.44
C ASN A 69 -7.88 -6.15 5.44
N ARG A 70 -7.83 -5.10 4.61
CA ARG A 70 -6.63 -4.24 4.39
C ARG A 70 -6.86 -2.77 4.71
N SER A 71 -7.76 -2.45 5.63
CA SER A 71 -8.09 -1.07 6.01
C SER A 71 -7.46 -0.68 7.35
N TYR A 72 -6.22 -1.10 7.63
CA TYR A 72 -5.52 -0.84 8.89
C TYR A 72 -4.23 -0.07 8.67
N GLY A 73 -3.85 0.74 9.65
CA GLY A 73 -2.63 1.51 9.58
C GLY A 73 -2.21 2.13 10.90
N HIS A 74 -1.10 2.86 10.85
CA HIS A 74 -0.65 3.72 11.92
C HIS A 74 -1.71 4.81 12.18
N PRO A 75 -1.94 5.24 13.43
CA PRO A 75 -2.90 6.31 13.72
C PRO A 75 -2.69 7.59 12.91
N GLU A 76 -1.43 7.94 12.59
CA GLU A 76 -1.11 9.06 11.70
C GLU A 76 -1.63 8.87 10.26
N LEU A 77 -1.54 7.66 9.71
CA LEU A 77 -2.10 7.34 8.39
C LEU A 77 -3.62 7.48 8.39
N ILE A 78 -4.27 6.97 9.43
CA ILE A 78 -5.72 7.03 9.56
C ILE A 78 -6.19 8.48 9.68
N ALA A 79 -5.51 9.27 10.52
CA ALA A 79 -5.80 10.69 10.65
C ALA A 79 -5.56 11.46 9.34
N PHE A 80 -4.51 11.13 8.58
CA PHE A 80 -4.27 11.70 7.26
C PHE A 80 -5.41 11.39 6.29
N VAL A 81 -5.82 10.12 6.16
CA VAL A 81 -6.90 9.72 5.24
C VAL A 81 -8.22 10.41 5.63
N THR A 82 -8.53 10.50 6.92
CA THR A 82 -9.71 11.23 7.40
C THR A 82 -9.65 12.71 7.01
N ARG A 83 -8.51 13.39 7.20
CA ARG A 83 -8.34 14.80 6.78
C ARG A 83 -8.48 14.97 5.27
N LEU A 84 -7.86 14.09 4.49
CA LEU A 84 -7.94 14.13 3.03
C LEU A 84 -9.40 13.93 2.55
N GLY A 85 -10.15 13.04 3.23
CA GLY A 85 -11.58 12.87 3.03
C GLY A 85 -12.38 14.15 3.29
N HIS A 86 -12.18 14.81 4.43
CA HIS A 86 -12.85 16.09 4.72
C HIS A 86 -12.54 17.17 3.66
N GLN A 87 -11.31 17.24 3.16
CA GLN A 87 -10.93 18.15 2.09
C GLN A 87 -11.65 17.82 0.76
N ALA A 88 -11.87 16.54 0.47
CA ALA A 88 -12.66 16.11 -0.68
C ALA A 88 -14.15 16.43 -0.50
N ALA A 89 -14.72 16.18 0.70
CA ALA A 89 -16.10 16.52 1.04
C ALA A 89 -16.40 18.01 0.84
N ALA A 90 -15.46 18.87 1.26
CA ALA A 90 -15.56 20.32 1.07
C ALA A 90 -15.64 20.75 -0.41
N ARG A 91 -15.28 19.86 -1.35
CA ARG A 91 -15.39 20.05 -2.81
C ARG A 91 -16.53 19.24 -3.42
N GLY A 92 -17.42 18.70 -2.59
CA GLY A 92 -18.53 17.86 -3.02
C GLY A 92 -18.12 16.49 -3.53
N GLN A 93 -16.91 16.01 -3.22
CA GLN A 93 -16.41 14.70 -3.64
C GLN A 93 -16.28 13.72 -2.46
N ARG A 94 -16.27 12.44 -2.78
CA ARG A 94 -15.98 11.32 -1.89
C ARG A 94 -14.89 10.48 -2.54
N LEU A 95 -13.74 10.39 -1.86
CA LEU A 95 -12.61 9.59 -2.29
C LEU A 95 -12.92 8.10 -2.12
N LEU A 96 -12.45 7.30 -3.08
CA LEU A 96 -12.50 5.85 -2.98
C LEU A 96 -11.11 5.36 -2.53
N ILE A 97 -11.05 4.81 -1.32
CA ILE A 97 -9.82 4.41 -0.64
C ILE A 97 -9.58 2.92 -0.90
N GLY A 98 -8.43 2.60 -1.48
CA GLY A 98 -7.98 1.24 -1.76
C GLY A 98 -7.32 0.57 -0.55
N ASP A 99 -6.28 -0.22 -0.81
CA ASP A 99 -5.56 -0.95 0.23
C ASP A 99 -4.77 0.04 1.13
N LEU A 100 -4.91 -0.09 2.45
CA LEU A 100 -3.92 0.34 3.44
C LEU A 100 -3.08 -0.90 3.78
N GLY A 101 -2.86 -1.21 5.06
CA GLY A 101 -2.19 -2.43 5.51
C GLY A 101 -3.16 -3.49 6.04
N GLN A 102 -2.65 -4.72 6.15
CA GLN A 102 -3.27 -5.81 6.93
C GLN A 102 -3.29 -5.45 8.43
N PRO A 103 -4.06 -6.14 9.29
CA PRO A 103 -4.19 -5.77 10.70
C PRO A 103 -2.87 -5.67 11.47
N ARG A 104 -1.86 -6.43 11.07
CA ARG A 104 -0.50 -6.39 11.62
C ARG A 104 0.57 -6.01 10.59
N GLY A 105 0.13 -5.52 9.43
CA GLY A 105 1.01 -5.23 8.30
C GLY A 105 1.60 -6.48 7.66
N GLY A 106 2.89 -6.45 7.35
CA GLY A 106 3.60 -7.59 6.76
C GLY A 106 3.31 -7.85 5.28
N PRO A 107 4.05 -8.78 4.66
CA PRO A 107 3.87 -9.16 3.26
C PRO A 107 2.44 -9.54 2.92
N MET A 108 1.96 -9.09 1.77
CA MET A 108 0.69 -9.50 1.20
C MET A 108 0.91 -10.61 0.14
N PRO A 109 -0.05 -11.53 -0.04
CA PRO A 109 0.08 -12.64 -0.99
C PRO A 109 -0.12 -12.17 -2.44
N ASN A 110 -0.73 -11.00 -2.64
CA ASN A 110 -1.00 -10.39 -3.94
C ASN A 110 -1.13 -8.86 -3.79
N GLY A 111 -1.01 -8.17 -4.93
CA GLY A 111 -1.10 -6.70 -4.97
C GLY A 111 0.26 -6.05 -4.70
N HIS A 112 0.30 -5.17 -3.71
CA HIS A 112 1.41 -4.27 -3.47
C HIS A 112 2.56 -4.99 -2.74
N ARG A 113 3.81 -4.69 -3.12
CA ARG A 113 4.99 -5.14 -2.36
C ARG A 113 5.17 -4.36 -1.05
N SER A 114 4.68 -3.12 -1.00
CA SER A 114 4.69 -2.23 0.18
C SER A 114 3.47 -2.45 1.10
N HIS A 115 3.00 -1.42 1.81
CA HIS A 115 1.86 -1.48 2.75
C HIS A 115 2.12 -2.34 3.99
N GLN A 116 3.38 -2.67 4.27
CA GLN A 116 3.71 -3.61 5.34
C GLN A 116 3.78 -2.96 6.72
N ILE A 117 3.98 -1.64 6.80
CA ILE A 117 4.24 -0.94 8.07
C ILE A 117 3.13 0.05 8.45
N GLY A 118 1.99 0.02 7.76
CA GLY A 118 0.83 0.86 8.09
C GLY A 118 1.00 2.35 7.77
N LEU A 119 1.84 2.71 6.80
CA LEU A 119 2.13 4.09 6.38
C LEU A 119 1.86 4.33 4.88
N ASP A 120 1.21 3.38 4.21
CA ASP A 120 0.87 3.45 2.80
C ASP A 120 -0.66 3.37 2.63
N VAL A 121 -1.21 4.12 1.68
CA VAL A 121 -2.61 4.06 1.28
C VAL A 121 -2.76 4.28 -0.22
N ASP A 122 -3.59 3.47 -0.87
CA ASP A 122 -4.01 3.73 -2.23
C ASP A 122 -5.28 4.58 -2.26
N VAL A 123 -5.33 5.55 -3.18
CA VAL A 123 -6.53 6.34 -3.48
C VAL A 123 -6.82 6.20 -4.96
N TRP A 124 -8.02 5.73 -5.29
CA TRP A 124 -8.41 5.49 -6.67
C TRP A 124 -8.55 6.81 -7.43
N PHE A 125 -8.21 6.82 -8.72
CA PHE A 125 -8.59 7.90 -9.64
C PHE A 125 -10.06 7.75 -10.07
N LEU A 126 -10.92 7.62 -9.06
CA LEU A 126 -12.36 7.49 -9.16
C LEU A 126 -12.97 8.06 -7.89
N GLU A 127 -13.90 8.99 -8.04
CA GLU A 127 -14.54 9.71 -6.95
C GLU A 127 -16.06 9.67 -7.13
N GLN A 128 -16.78 9.65 -6.02
CA GLN A 128 -18.24 9.79 -5.98
C GLN A 128 -18.61 11.20 -5.53
N PRO A 129 -19.82 11.70 -5.82
CA PRO A 129 -20.35 12.86 -5.11
C PRO A 129 -20.33 12.63 -3.59
N ALA A 130 -20.06 13.67 -2.80
CA ALA A 130 -19.95 13.55 -1.33
C ALA A 130 -21.18 12.89 -0.67
N GLY A 131 -22.38 13.19 -1.19
CA GLY A 131 -23.65 12.64 -0.74
C GLY A 131 -23.98 11.23 -1.26
N GLN A 132 -23.17 10.67 -2.15
CA GLN A 132 -23.36 9.32 -2.67
C GLN A 132 -22.46 8.34 -1.91
N VAL A 133 -23.10 7.37 -1.27
CA VAL A 133 -22.44 6.26 -0.58
C VAL A 133 -22.71 4.99 -1.37
N LEU A 134 -21.65 4.27 -1.75
CA LEU A 134 -21.78 2.98 -2.42
C LEU A 134 -22.25 1.91 -1.42
N SER A 135 -23.10 1.00 -1.87
CA SER A 135 -23.45 -0.22 -1.14
C SER A 135 -22.22 -1.12 -0.95
N ARG A 136 -22.31 -2.07 -0.02
CA ARG A 136 -21.25 -3.08 0.18
C ARG A 136 -20.93 -3.81 -1.12
N GLN A 137 -21.93 -4.24 -1.87
CA GLN A 137 -21.71 -4.92 -3.15
C GLN A 137 -20.96 -4.05 -4.15
N GLU A 138 -21.34 -2.77 -4.29
CA GLU A 138 -20.66 -1.83 -5.18
C GLU A 138 -19.20 -1.61 -4.76
N THR A 139 -18.92 -1.45 -3.46
CA THR A 139 -17.52 -1.31 -2.98
C THR A 139 -16.64 -2.54 -3.28
N GLU A 140 -17.24 -3.72 -3.43
CA GLU A 140 -16.55 -4.97 -3.74
C GLU A 140 -16.40 -5.21 -5.26
N GLN A 141 -17.28 -4.61 -6.08
CA GLN A 141 -17.39 -4.97 -7.50
C GLN A 141 -17.05 -3.85 -8.47
N ILE A 142 -17.19 -2.57 -8.09
CA ILE A 142 -16.95 -1.44 -9.01
C ILE A 142 -15.54 -1.51 -9.60
N ASP A 143 -15.44 -1.38 -10.92
CA ASP A 143 -14.15 -1.44 -11.61
C ASP A 143 -13.29 -0.22 -11.31
N MET A 144 -11.98 -0.42 -11.36
CA MET A 144 -10.98 0.64 -11.24
C MET A 144 -10.30 0.82 -12.60
N PRO A 145 -10.88 1.62 -13.53
CA PRO A 145 -10.39 1.72 -14.88
C PRO A 145 -9.08 2.52 -14.95
N SER A 146 -8.19 2.16 -15.87
CA SER A 146 -6.98 2.94 -16.16
C SER A 146 -7.32 4.33 -16.68
N MET A 147 -6.58 5.33 -16.19
CA MET A 147 -6.63 6.74 -16.60
C MET A 147 -5.72 7.06 -17.78
N VAL A 148 -4.97 6.10 -18.30
CA VAL A 148 -4.04 6.32 -19.43
C VAL A 148 -4.45 5.47 -20.63
N ILE A 149 -4.16 5.97 -21.82
CA ILE A 149 -4.10 5.15 -23.03
C ILE A 149 -2.62 4.82 -23.23
N ALA A 150 -2.17 3.74 -22.58
CA ALA A 150 -0.74 3.45 -22.45
C ALA A 150 -0.05 3.27 -23.81
N THR A 151 -0.73 2.69 -24.80
CA THR A 151 -0.21 2.53 -26.18
C THR A 151 0.05 3.86 -26.90
N GLU A 152 -0.64 4.92 -26.50
CA GLU A 152 -0.49 6.27 -27.05
C GLU A 152 0.38 7.17 -26.18
N GLY A 153 0.73 6.75 -24.95
CA GLY A 153 1.54 7.55 -24.04
C GLY A 153 0.81 8.78 -23.48
N ILE A 154 -0.53 8.77 -23.44
CA ILE A 154 -1.35 9.93 -23.03
C ILE A 154 -2.36 9.59 -21.92
N LEU A 155 -2.85 10.62 -21.23
CA LEU A 155 -4.04 10.51 -20.40
C LEU A 155 -5.26 10.16 -21.26
N ASN A 156 -6.14 9.32 -20.74
CA ASN A 156 -7.41 9.02 -21.39
C ASN A 156 -8.39 10.19 -21.17
N PRO A 157 -8.75 10.96 -22.22
CA PRO A 157 -9.55 12.18 -22.07
C PRO A 157 -11.00 11.89 -21.65
N THR A 158 -11.48 10.66 -21.82
CA THR A 158 -12.84 10.26 -21.41
C THR A 158 -12.92 9.82 -19.95
N ARG A 159 -11.78 9.52 -19.31
CA ARG A 159 -11.71 8.98 -17.95
C ARG A 159 -11.04 9.93 -16.98
N TRP A 160 -9.95 10.57 -17.40
CA TRP A 160 -9.23 11.52 -16.57
C TRP A 160 -10.10 12.74 -16.26
N SER A 161 -10.06 13.18 -15.01
CA SER A 161 -10.80 14.34 -14.54
C SER A 161 -9.90 15.24 -13.70
N PRO A 162 -10.00 16.58 -13.82
CA PRO A 162 -9.22 17.50 -12.99
C PRO A 162 -9.37 17.29 -11.48
N ARG A 163 -10.51 16.77 -11.00
CA ARG A 163 -10.72 16.46 -9.57
C ARG A 163 -9.70 15.47 -9.02
N TYR A 164 -9.28 14.49 -9.82
CA TYR A 164 -8.27 13.49 -9.46
C TYR A 164 -6.90 14.13 -9.25
N ARG A 165 -6.56 15.08 -10.12
CA ARG A 165 -5.37 15.92 -9.95
C ARG A 165 -5.48 16.75 -8.67
N ASP A 166 -6.65 17.29 -8.36
CA ASP A 166 -6.83 18.13 -7.18
C ASP A 166 -6.71 17.33 -5.88
N ALA A 167 -7.24 16.11 -5.83
CA ALA A 167 -7.05 15.18 -4.72
C ALA A 167 -5.56 14.81 -4.56
N LEU A 168 -4.89 14.47 -5.67
CA LEU A 168 -3.46 14.20 -5.70
C LEU A 168 -2.62 15.38 -5.18
N LYS A 169 -2.95 16.62 -5.59
CA LYS A 169 -2.28 17.83 -5.10
C LYS A 169 -2.49 18.04 -3.60
N GLN A 170 -3.70 17.81 -3.07
CA GLN A 170 -3.92 17.93 -1.62
C GLN A 170 -3.07 16.95 -0.82
N ALA A 171 -3.00 15.69 -1.28
CA ALA A 171 -2.12 14.71 -0.68
C ALA A 171 -0.65 15.18 -0.74
N ALA A 172 -0.18 15.66 -1.90
CA ALA A 172 1.22 16.06 -2.07
C ALA A 172 1.62 17.27 -1.21
N LEU A 173 0.68 18.18 -0.94
CA LEU A 173 0.90 19.35 -0.09
C LEU A 173 0.90 19.03 1.41
N SER A 174 0.47 17.82 1.80
CA SER A 174 0.42 17.42 3.21
C SER A 174 1.84 17.19 3.75
N PRO A 175 2.23 17.77 4.91
CA PRO A 175 3.61 17.71 5.42
C PRO A 175 4.07 16.29 5.78
N GLU A 176 3.16 15.43 6.25
CA GLU A 176 3.42 14.05 6.63
C GLU A 176 3.72 13.13 5.43
N VAL A 177 3.24 13.51 4.22
CA VAL A 177 3.46 12.74 3.00
C VAL A 177 4.93 12.84 2.60
N ASP A 178 5.55 11.69 2.39
CA ASP A 178 6.93 11.56 1.94
C ASP A 178 6.99 11.39 0.42
N ARG A 179 6.18 10.47 -0.15
CA ARG A 179 6.11 10.23 -1.60
C ARG A 179 4.68 9.89 -2.02
N ILE A 180 4.36 10.18 -3.28
CA ILE A 180 3.17 9.66 -3.94
C ILE A 180 3.58 9.01 -5.25
N PHE A 181 3.23 7.75 -5.48
CA PHE A 181 3.54 7.05 -6.72
C PHE A 181 2.35 7.09 -7.68
N VAL A 182 2.63 7.44 -8.92
CA VAL A 182 1.66 7.51 -10.03
C VAL A 182 2.27 6.93 -11.29
N ASN A 183 1.44 6.55 -12.26
CA ASN A 183 1.92 6.14 -13.59
C ASN A 183 2.83 7.22 -14.22
N PRO A 184 3.90 6.85 -14.95
CA PRO A 184 4.81 7.83 -15.56
C PRO A 184 4.11 8.76 -16.56
N ILE A 185 3.13 8.26 -17.32
CA ILE A 185 2.34 9.05 -18.27
C ILE A 185 1.52 10.11 -17.52
N ILE A 186 0.94 9.77 -16.36
CA ILE A 186 0.21 10.72 -15.51
C ILE A 186 1.15 11.80 -15.01
N LYS A 187 2.30 11.42 -14.46
CA LYS A 187 3.31 12.38 -13.99
C LYS A 187 3.80 13.30 -15.11
N GLN A 188 4.05 12.76 -16.31
CA GLN A 188 4.46 13.54 -17.48
C GLN A 188 3.37 14.54 -17.91
N ALA A 189 2.11 14.12 -17.95
CA ALA A 189 1.00 15.01 -18.27
C ALA A 189 0.82 16.14 -17.24
N LEU A 190 1.00 15.85 -15.94
CA LEU A 190 1.01 16.87 -14.90
C LEU A 190 2.17 17.85 -15.10
N CYS A 191 3.39 17.36 -15.35
CA CYS A 191 4.53 18.22 -15.66
C CYS A 191 4.23 19.17 -16.82
N HIS A 192 3.59 18.70 -17.90
CA HIS A 192 3.27 19.56 -19.05
C HIS A 192 2.17 20.59 -18.77
N SER A 193 1.19 20.26 -17.94
CA SER A 193 -0.01 21.09 -17.73
C SER A 193 0.07 22.04 -16.54
N GLU A 194 0.90 21.75 -15.54
CA GLU A 194 1.03 22.57 -14.33
C GLU A 194 1.84 23.84 -14.57
N THR A 195 1.24 24.99 -14.27
CA THR A 195 1.94 26.29 -14.19
C THR A 195 2.81 26.38 -12.94
N ASP A 196 2.29 25.94 -11.78
CA ASP A 196 3.03 25.81 -10.53
C ASP A 196 3.35 24.32 -10.28
N ARG A 197 4.63 23.98 -10.41
CA ARG A 197 5.14 22.62 -10.26
C ARG A 197 5.71 22.32 -8.87
N SER A 198 5.67 23.27 -7.93
CA SER A 198 6.28 23.08 -6.60
C SER A 198 5.73 21.86 -5.84
N TRP A 199 4.44 21.58 -6.00
CA TRP A 199 3.76 20.44 -5.38
C TRP A 199 4.11 19.08 -6.03
N LEU A 200 4.70 19.08 -7.22
CA LEU A 200 5.07 17.86 -7.95
C LEU A 200 6.27 17.15 -7.35
N ASN A 201 7.04 17.81 -6.47
CA ASN A 201 8.26 17.27 -5.88
C ASN A 201 8.08 15.85 -5.28
N LYS A 202 7.00 15.65 -4.52
CA LYS A 202 6.69 14.35 -3.88
C LYS A 202 6.07 13.31 -4.83
N VAL A 203 5.62 13.72 -6.01
CA VAL A 203 4.95 12.83 -6.97
C VAL A 203 6.01 12.12 -7.82
N ARG A 204 6.12 10.80 -7.68
CA ARG A 204 7.15 9.96 -8.27
C ARG A 204 6.55 9.01 -9.32
N PRO A 205 7.18 8.87 -10.51
CA PRO A 205 6.73 7.91 -11.49
C PRO A 205 6.98 6.47 -10.99
N TRP A 206 6.01 5.58 -11.19
CA TRP A 206 6.14 4.15 -10.92
C TRP A 206 5.28 3.31 -11.88
N TRP A 207 5.76 2.12 -12.26
CA TRP A 207 5.02 1.19 -13.12
C TRP A 207 3.64 0.84 -12.55
N GLY A 208 2.63 0.66 -13.42
CA GLY A 208 1.23 0.54 -12.98
C GLY A 208 0.68 1.90 -12.55
N HIS A 209 0.00 1.96 -11.39
CA HIS A 209 -0.49 3.21 -10.77
C HIS A 209 -1.24 4.15 -11.74
N ASP A 210 -1.93 3.55 -12.70
CA ASP A 210 -2.67 4.25 -13.75
C ASP A 210 -4.15 4.42 -13.40
N ALA A 211 -4.64 3.70 -12.39
CA ALA A 211 -6.02 3.75 -11.93
C ALA A 211 -6.15 4.20 -10.46
N HIS A 212 -5.03 4.36 -9.75
CA HIS A 212 -4.92 4.87 -8.39
C HIS A 212 -3.57 5.57 -8.22
N PHE A 213 -3.45 6.40 -7.18
CA PHE A 213 -2.18 6.88 -6.68
C PHE A 213 -1.89 6.28 -5.31
N HIS A 214 -0.62 5.88 -5.11
CA HIS A 214 -0.14 5.30 -3.86
C HIS A 214 0.47 6.41 -3.03
N ILE A 215 -0.05 6.69 -1.86
CA ILE A 215 0.50 7.69 -0.92
C ILE A 215 1.33 6.98 0.13
N ARG A 216 2.51 7.53 0.43
CA ARG A 216 3.41 7.09 1.49
C ARG A 216 3.65 8.21 2.48
N LEU A 217 3.44 7.93 3.76
CA LEU A 217 3.81 8.85 4.85
C LEU A 217 5.25 8.63 5.29
N SER A 218 5.83 9.67 5.90
CA SER A 218 7.11 9.60 6.59
C SER A 218 7.05 8.65 7.80
N CYS A 219 8.21 8.16 8.24
CA CYS A 219 8.28 7.43 9.50
C CYS A 219 7.86 8.32 10.68
N PRO A 220 6.87 7.90 11.50
CA PRO A 220 6.49 8.61 12.71
C PRO A 220 7.67 8.74 13.68
N PRO A 221 7.87 9.89 14.36
CA PRO A 221 8.99 10.09 15.29
C PRO A 221 9.02 9.10 16.47
N ASP A 222 7.86 8.58 16.87
CA ASP A 222 7.69 7.60 17.95
C ASP A 222 7.91 6.15 17.51
N SER A 223 8.03 5.89 16.19
CA SER A 223 8.32 4.59 15.62
C SER A 223 9.83 4.41 15.36
N THR A 224 10.61 4.22 16.43
CA THR A 224 12.09 4.17 16.38
C THR A 224 12.68 3.06 15.50
N GLN A 225 11.91 2.01 15.20
CA GLN A 225 12.31 0.91 14.32
C GLN A 225 11.87 1.11 12.86
N CYS A 226 11.19 2.21 12.55
CA CYS A 226 10.81 2.56 11.19
C CYS A 226 12.04 3.01 10.39
N LYS A 227 12.18 2.48 9.18
CA LYS A 227 13.30 2.77 8.28
C LYS A 227 12.81 3.65 7.12
N PRO A 228 13.17 4.94 7.08
CA PRO A 228 12.78 5.82 5.99
C PRO A 228 13.47 5.42 4.68
N GLN A 229 12.89 5.81 3.55
CA GLN A 229 13.55 5.67 2.26
C GLN A 229 14.60 6.76 2.05
N LYS A 230 15.61 6.48 1.21
CA LYS A 230 16.63 7.46 0.83
C LYS A 230 15.98 8.71 0.20
N PRO A 231 16.29 9.93 0.67
CA PRO A 231 15.74 11.16 0.10
C PRO A 231 15.92 11.25 -1.42
N PHE A 232 14.96 11.87 -2.10
CA PHE A 232 15.06 12.22 -3.52
C PHE A 232 15.50 13.69 -3.66
N PRO A 233 16.07 14.08 -4.82
CA PRO A 233 16.40 15.48 -5.09
C PRO A 233 15.19 16.41 -4.89
N PRO A 234 15.36 17.61 -4.31
CA PRO A 234 14.26 18.53 -4.04
C PRO A 234 13.81 19.30 -5.30
N ASP A 235 13.61 18.60 -6.43
CA ASP A 235 13.11 19.15 -7.70
C ASP A 235 11.70 18.63 -8.03
N ASP A 236 11.08 19.12 -9.10
CA ASP A 236 9.73 18.69 -9.52
C ASP A 236 9.72 17.29 -10.18
N GLY A 237 10.88 16.72 -10.48
CA GLY A 237 11.05 15.46 -11.20
C GLY A 237 10.54 15.49 -12.64
N CYS A 238 10.42 16.67 -13.26
CA CYS A 238 9.94 16.86 -14.63
C CYS A 238 11.10 16.94 -15.64
N ASP A 239 11.91 15.88 -15.71
CA ASP A 239 13.17 15.83 -16.47
C ASP A 239 13.17 14.77 -17.58
N ALA A 240 14.33 14.58 -18.21
CA ALA A 240 14.52 13.56 -19.25
C ALA A 240 14.37 12.12 -18.72
N ALA A 241 14.64 11.88 -17.43
CA ALA A 241 14.45 10.56 -16.83
C ALA A 241 12.96 10.23 -16.72
N LEU A 242 12.11 11.20 -16.39
CA LEU A 242 10.66 11.02 -16.46
C LEU A 242 10.19 10.73 -17.89
N ALA A 243 10.70 11.45 -18.88
CA ALA A 243 10.32 11.24 -20.29
C ALA A 243 10.69 9.82 -20.76
N ASP A 244 11.87 9.32 -20.36
CA ASP A 244 12.30 7.94 -20.62
C ASP A 244 11.37 6.91 -19.94
N TRP A 245 10.97 7.14 -18.69
CA TRP A 245 10.00 6.27 -18.01
C TRP A 245 8.63 6.22 -18.71
N ALA A 246 8.13 7.37 -19.19
CA ALA A 246 6.88 7.44 -19.93
C ALA A 246 6.98 6.71 -21.28
N TRP A 247 8.09 6.90 -22.01
CA TRP A 247 8.37 6.16 -23.24
C TRP A 247 8.46 4.65 -23.00
N GLN A 248 9.20 4.19 -21.98
CA GLN A 248 9.28 2.77 -21.63
C GLN A 248 7.91 2.19 -21.25
N THR A 249 7.06 2.97 -20.58
CA THR A 249 5.68 2.59 -20.27
C THR A 249 4.86 2.36 -21.54
N GLN A 250 4.97 3.26 -22.51
CA GLN A 250 4.32 3.11 -23.81
C GLN A 250 4.83 1.89 -24.58
N GLN A 251 6.16 1.70 -24.65
CA GLN A 251 6.76 0.56 -25.34
C GLN A 251 6.33 -0.77 -24.72
N ALA A 252 6.21 -0.85 -23.39
CA ALA A 252 5.73 -2.03 -22.70
C ALA A 252 4.25 -2.34 -23.04
N ALA A 253 3.42 -1.32 -23.27
CA ALA A 253 2.03 -1.49 -23.68
C ALA A 253 1.89 -1.90 -25.16
N LEU A 254 2.76 -1.39 -26.04
CA LEU A 254 2.79 -1.75 -27.47
C LEU A 254 3.35 -3.15 -27.72
N SER A 255 4.20 -3.66 -26.82
CA SER A 255 4.82 -4.98 -26.92
C SER A 255 4.74 -5.73 -25.59
N PRO A 256 3.53 -6.16 -25.18
CA PRO A 256 3.32 -6.79 -23.89
C PRO A 256 4.06 -8.12 -23.82
N LYS A 257 4.88 -8.27 -22.78
CA LYS A 257 5.51 -9.56 -22.46
C LYS A 257 4.47 -10.48 -21.82
N PRO A 258 4.60 -11.82 -21.95
CA PRO A 258 3.76 -12.76 -21.21
C PRO A 258 3.79 -12.43 -19.72
N TYR A 259 2.60 -12.33 -19.11
CA TYR A 259 2.47 -12.04 -17.69
C TYR A 259 3.14 -13.15 -16.87
N LYS A 260 4.11 -12.77 -16.04
CA LYS A 260 4.71 -13.65 -15.03
C LYS A 260 4.17 -13.25 -13.68
N ASN A 261 3.63 -14.21 -12.93
CA ASN A 261 3.28 -13.97 -11.53
C ASN A 261 4.54 -13.50 -10.79
N PRO A 262 4.54 -12.29 -10.21
CA PRO A 262 5.63 -11.85 -9.37
C PRO A 262 5.78 -12.82 -8.20
N GLU A 263 7.02 -13.15 -7.84
CA GLU A 263 7.25 -13.86 -6.59
C GLU A 263 6.73 -13.02 -5.42
N PRO A 264 6.00 -13.63 -4.46
CA PRO A 264 5.56 -12.93 -3.25
C PRO A 264 6.74 -12.26 -2.55
N PRO A 265 6.54 -11.12 -1.88
CA PRO A 265 7.61 -10.54 -1.06
C PRO A 265 8.09 -11.60 -0.05
N SER A 266 9.39 -11.86 -0.03
CA SER A 266 9.96 -12.84 0.90
C SER A 266 9.67 -12.42 2.34
N ALA A 267 9.09 -13.34 3.11
CA ALA A 267 8.93 -13.18 4.55
C ALA A 267 10.22 -13.48 5.32
N ASP A 268 11.28 -13.92 4.61
CA ASP A 268 12.50 -14.45 5.21
C ASP A 268 13.45 -13.36 5.72
N ALA A 269 13.22 -12.09 5.31
CA ALA A 269 14.06 -10.94 5.67
C ALA A 269 13.30 -9.83 6.40
N LEU A 270 12.30 -10.19 7.22
CA LEU A 270 11.60 -9.24 8.08
C LEU A 270 12.42 -8.90 9.33
N PRO A 271 12.26 -7.70 9.91
CA PRO A 271 12.84 -7.36 11.21
C PRO A 271 12.46 -8.37 12.29
N THR A 272 13.37 -8.69 13.21
CA THR A 272 13.15 -9.69 14.28
C THR A 272 11.87 -9.43 15.09
N ALA A 273 11.57 -8.16 15.39
CA ALA A 273 10.37 -7.76 16.12
C ALA A 273 9.06 -8.17 15.41
N CYS A 274 9.08 -8.35 14.09
CA CYS A 274 7.91 -8.76 13.32
C CYS A 274 7.46 -10.20 13.59
N SER A 275 8.36 -11.06 14.06
CA SER A 275 7.96 -12.40 14.53
C SER A 275 7.05 -12.28 15.77
N THR A 276 7.41 -11.45 16.73
CA THR A 276 6.58 -11.16 17.90
C THR A 276 5.25 -10.53 17.49
N VAL A 277 5.27 -9.57 16.56
CA VAL A 277 4.04 -8.95 16.07
C VAL A 277 3.12 -9.98 15.43
N LEU A 278 3.64 -10.90 14.61
CA LEU A 278 2.82 -11.89 13.92
C LEU A 278 2.22 -12.93 14.88
N TYR A 279 3.03 -13.48 15.80
CA TYR A 279 2.64 -14.66 16.58
C TYR A 279 2.07 -14.34 17.97
N SER A 280 2.12 -13.08 18.42
CA SER A 280 1.52 -12.71 19.71
C SER A 280 0.01 -12.96 19.71
N PRO A 281 -0.56 -13.52 20.79
CA PRO A 281 -2.00 -13.66 20.92
C PRO A 281 -2.69 -12.31 20.77
N SER A 282 -3.74 -12.23 19.96
CA SER A 282 -4.65 -11.09 20.05
C SER A 282 -5.33 -11.14 21.41
N ALA A 283 -5.49 -10.00 22.08
CA ALA A 283 -6.47 -9.91 23.16
C ALA A 283 -7.83 -10.30 22.56
N GLN A 284 -8.41 -11.41 23.04
CA GLN A 284 -9.70 -11.88 22.56
C GLN A 284 -10.76 -10.80 22.82
N GLY A 285 -11.47 -10.42 21.75
CA GLY A 285 -12.89 -10.07 21.78
C GLY A 285 -13.31 -8.87 22.64
N PHE A 286 -13.32 -7.69 22.04
CA PHE A 286 -14.57 -6.92 22.03
C PHE A 286 -15.04 -6.89 20.57
N ALA A 287 -16.01 -7.76 20.27
CA ALA A 287 -16.83 -7.58 19.08
C ALA A 287 -17.37 -6.15 19.11
N GLN A 288 -17.00 -5.36 18.10
CA GLN A 288 -17.65 -4.06 17.90
C GLN A 288 -19.05 -4.32 17.30
N PRO A 289 -20.07 -3.58 17.74
CA PRO A 289 -21.46 -3.73 17.29
C PRO A 289 -21.64 -3.45 15.79
#